data_AF-A0A2D8EN90-F1
#
_entry.id   AF-A0A2D8EN90-F1
#
_cell.length_a   1.000
_cell.length_b   1.000
_cell.length_c   1.000
_cell.angle_alpha   90.00
_cell.angle_beta   90.00
_cell.angle_gamma   90.00
#
_symmetry.space_group_name_H-M   'P 1'
#
loop_
_entity.id
_entity.type
_entity.pdbx_description
1 polymer ?
#
loop_
_entity_poly.entity_id
_entity_poly.type
_entity_poly.pdbx_seq_one_letter_code
_entity_poly.pdbx_strand_id
1 'polypeptide(L)' 'MDEMNITSAQYVAFDGDNTSITVVVDGVTLSVPLVPGNRHYDEIMRQVAAGDLTILDAD' A
#
# COMPACT_ATOMS: atom_id res chain seq x y z
N MET A 1 -13.99 -11.63 -9.62
CA MET A 1 -12.93 -11.56 -8.60
C MET A 1 -12.76 -10.08 -8.36
N ASP A 2 -13.23 -9.59 -7.22
CA ASP A 2 -13.21 -8.16 -6.92
C ASP A 2 -11.76 -7.76 -6.61
N GLU A 3 -11.10 -7.19 -7.62
CA GLU A 3 -9.78 -6.58 -7.50
C GLU A 3 -9.90 -5.34 -6.62
N MET A 4 -8.97 -5.18 -5.67
CA MET A 4 -8.95 -3.99 -4.81
C MET A 4 -8.50 -2.80 -5.66
N ASN A 5 -9.38 -1.82 -5.87
CA ASN A 5 -9.04 -0.63 -6.64
C ASN A 5 -8.21 0.34 -5.80
N ILE A 6 -6.88 0.22 -5.90
CA ILE A 6 -5.92 1.06 -5.19
C ILE A 6 -5.50 2.21 -6.10
N THR A 7 -5.86 3.43 -5.72
CA THR A 7 -5.59 4.63 -6.56
C THR A 7 -4.39 5.44 -6.09
N SER A 8 -3.91 5.17 -4.88
CA SER A 8 -2.72 5.81 -4.30
C SER A 8 -2.09 4.89 -3.28
N ALA A 9 -0.76 4.90 -3.21
CA ALA A 9 0.03 4.25 -2.18
C ALA A 9 1.26 5.09 -1.83
N GLN A 10 1.51 5.30 -0.54
CA GLN A 10 2.67 6.04 -0.04
C GLN A 10 3.21 5.38 1.23
N TYR A 11 4.52 5.23 1.34
CA TYR A 11 5.15 4.79 2.58
C TYR A 11 4.95 5.81 3.69
N VAL A 12 4.85 5.33 4.92
CA VAL A 12 4.89 6.16 6.12
C VAL A 12 6.15 5.77 6.88
N ALA A 13 7.07 6.72 7.00
CA ALA A 13 8.29 6.54 7.78
C ALA A 13 8.10 7.04 9.20
N PHE A 14 8.66 6.31 10.15
CA PHE A 14 8.82 6.75 11.53
C PHE A 14 10.27 6.49 11.94
N ASP A 15 10.94 7.54 12.43
CA ASP A 15 12.36 7.48 12.79
C ASP A 15 13.30 7.06 11.62
N GLY A 16 12.91 7.39 10.39
CA GLY A 16 13.66 7.05 9.17
C GLY A 16 13.37 5.65 8.61
N ASP A 17 12.55 4.85 9.28
CA ASP A 17 12.16 3.51 8.83
C ASP A 17 10.70 3.49 8.35
N ASN A 18 10.46 2.85 7.20
CA ASN A 18 9.09 2.63 6.71
C ASN A 18 8.35 1.68 7.65
N THR A 19 7.21 2.12 8.19
CA THR A 19 6.41 1.37 9.17
C THR A 19 5.06 0.89 8.61
N SER A 20 4.48 1.64 7.68
CA SER A 20 3.23 1.29 7.01
C SER A 20 3.16 1.91 5.62
N ILE A 21 2.12 1.55 4.87
CA ILE A 21 1.73 2.18 3.61
C ILE A 21 0.35 2.78 3.81
N THR A 22 0.21 4.06 3.53
CA THR A 22 -1.11 4.69 3.40
C THR A 22 -1.60 4.47 1.98
N VAL A 23 -2.80 3.90 1.83
CA VAL A 23 -3.43 3.66 0.53
C VAL A 23 -4.83 4.24 0.46
N VAL A 24 -5.27 4.56 -0.76
CA VAL A 24 -6.68 4.87 -1.04
C VAL A 24 -7.30 3.70 -1.78
N VAL A 25 -8.25 3.02 -1.12
CA VAL A 25 -8.98 1.87 -1.66
C VAL A 25 -10.45 2.25 -1.78
N ASP A 26 -11.00 2.20 -2.99
CA ASP A 26 -12.40 2.55 -3.25
C ASP A 26 -12.81 3.93 -2.68
N GLY A 27 -11.87 4.89 -2.67
CA GLY A 27 -12.06 6.23 -2.11
C GLY A 27 -11.90 6.35 -0.59
N VAL A 28 -11.54 5.26 0.11
CA VAL A 28 -11.28 5.24 1.55
C VAL A 28 -9.78 5.15 1.82
N THR A 29 -9.27 6.06 2.65
CA THR A 29 -7.88 6.03 3.10
C THR A 29 -7.69 4.98 4.20
N LEU A 30 -6.73 4.08 4.01
CA LEU A 30 -6.36 3.02 4.95
C LEU A 30 -4.86 3.10 5.26
N SER A 31 -4.49 2.76 6.49
CA SER A 31 -3.09 2.56 6.88
C SER A 31 -2.82 1.05 6.98
N VAL A 32 -1.87 0.57 6.18
CA VAL A 32 -1.58 -0.85 6.03
C VAL A 32 -0.18 -1.15 6.56
N PRO A 33 -0.03 -1.96 7.63
CA PRO A 33 1.28 -2.32 8.16
C PRO A 33 2.05 -3.22 7.17
N LEU A 34 3.38 -3.12 7.17
CA LEU A 34 4.29 -3.88 6.31
C LEU A 34 4.45 -5.34 6.77
N VAL A 35 3.35 -6.08 6.84
CA VAL A 35 3.33 -7.45 7.38
C VAL A 35 2.88 -8.43 6.28
N PRO A 36 3.74 -9.39 5.89
CA PRO A 36 3.37 -10.46 4.96
C PRO A 36 2.17 -11.27 5.45
N GLY A 37 1.26 -11.64 4.55
CA GLY A 37 0.02 -12.34 4.90
C GLY A 37 -1.13 -11.42 5.32
N ASN A 38 -0.89 -10.10 5.40
CA ASN A 38 -1.97 -9.13 5.43
C ASN A 38 -2.51 -8.98 4.00
N ARG A 39 -3.78 -9.35 3.79
CA ARG A 39 -4.46 -9.28 2.48
C ARG A 39 -4.27 -7.93 1.77
N HIS A 40 -4.30 -6.81 2.51
CA HIS A 40 -4.10 -5.48 1.92
C HIS A 40 -2.65 -5.28 1.47
N TYR A 41 -1.68 -5.67 2.31
CA TYR A 41 -0.27 -5.55 1.97
C TYR A 41 0.11 -6.45 0.79
N ASP A 42 -0.34 -7.70 0.81
CA ASP A 42 -0.06 -8.68 -0.24
C ASP A 42 -0.62 -8.20 -1.60
N GLU A 43 -1.80 -7.59 -1.62
CA GLU A 43 -2.39 -7.04 -2.85
C GLU A 43 -1.65 -5.79 -3.34
N ILE A 44 -1.26 -4.88 -2.43
CA ILE A 44 -0.42 -3.72 -2.79
C ILE A 44 0.87 -4.21 -3.45
N MET A 45 1.56 -5.20 -2.84
CA MET A 45 2.79 -5.77 -3.41
C MET A 45 2.54 -6.47 -4.75
N ARG A 46 1.40 -7.15 -4.93
CA ARG A 46 1.00 -7.79 -6.19
C ARG A 46 0.86 -6.75 -7.32
N GLN A 47 0.14 -5.67 -7.09
CA GLN A 47 -0.08 -4.60 -8.08
C GLN A 47 1.22 -3.84 -8.39
N VAL A 48 2.08 -3.66 -7.38
CA VAL A 48 3.43 -3.10 -7.58
C VAL A 48 4.29 -4.02 -8.45
N ALA A 49 4.27 -5.33 -8.19
CA ALA A 49 5.01 -6.30 -8.99
C ALA A 49 4.49 -6.41 -10.44
N ALA A 50 3.20 -6.19 -10.65
CA ALA A 50 2.58 -6.11 -11.98
C ALA A 50 2.89 -4.79 -12.71
N GLY A 51 3.33 -3.75 -11.98
CA GLY A 51 3.57 -2.41 -12.53
C GLY A 51 2.32 -1.53 -12.60
N ASP A 52 1.20 -1.97 -12.02
CA ASP A 52 -0.08 -1.25 -12.01
C ASP A 52 -0.13 -0.17 -10.91
N LEU A 53 0.68 -0.34 -9.85
CA LEU A 53 0.75 0.57 -8.71
C LEU A 53 2.20 0.97 -8.43
N THR A 54 2.41 2.24 -8.09
CA THR A 54 3.69 2.75 -7.57
C THR A 54 3.49 3.19 -6.13
N ILE A 55 4.37 2.75 -5.22
CA ILE A 55 4.38 3.25 -3.85
C ILE A 55 5.33 4.44 -3.81
N LEU A 56 4.81 5.59 -3.41
CA LEU A 56 5.60 6.80 -3.20
C LEU A 56 6.42 6.69 -1.92
N ASP A 57 7.55 7.37 -1.88
CA ASP A 57 8.36 7.50 -0.67
C ASP A 57 7.58 8.24 0.43
N ALA A 58 7.98 7.99 1.68
CA ALA A 58 7.46 8.76 2.81
C ALA A 58 7.93 10.22 2.75
N ASP A 59 7.08 11.13 3.22
CA ASP A 59 7.41 12.55 3.40
C ASP A 59 8.30 12.80 4.64
#